data_AF-A0A2K3KZE0-F1
#
_entry.id   AF-A0A2K3KZE0-F1
#
_cell.length_a   1.000
_cell.length_b   1.000
_cell.length_c   1.000
_cell.angle_alpha   90.00
_cell.angle_beta   90.00
_cell.angle_gamma   90.00
#
_symmetry.space_group_name_H-M   'P 1'
#
loop_
_entity.id
_entity.type
_entity.pdbx_description
1 polymer ?
#
loop_
_entity_poly.entity_id
_entity_poly.type
_entity_poly.pdbx_seq_one_letter_code
_entity_poly.pdbx_strand_id
1 'polypeptide(L)'
;MCLVDMELWIKLSSDILTFFDGKNKGWSAHPVCGKRYHFIIRSASDSIESYQRPCSKCETPVPLSEARCKACNFDISIDDLEDCVYLQMEENTHLLHGVIHSNGYGHLLTLNGKEGGSMLLSGSDIMGFWDRLCAAISVRKVSVMDLSKKFGLDYRLLHSIAKGHSWYGNWGYEFGTGSYALTKDAYNKAVDSLSNMPLSSFLFQDRGPRHHVQSIISLYQSLAGTELLTMKDLFSFLLELVHKFRKPRSAKTAKQHGYASPCNLLCAWTRKDVEDVQHALIKVLLVSGACNEAKWVTSQTLKGAVSRLGSPELLDYCLKHLQGKIAANGLVVCSRCNPTSSAIEFRLGHLTNGFSSNSAYPSEEQVISDLTLLFNSLIHPEKMIKYRPKIIRKTVCDSARKLLDCKQFMKDYKIDQVTTELPSAIKLWCHVELSDQPKEDQPSPPPELIVLPLDATVVDLKNEATKAFQSVYAMYKKFQALELLGFGSIKDSLTVKFLLGTSGSVEILGKCPSKHGLSRFRKERGTEEWKVDCTCGAKDDDGEKMLACDTCGIWQHTRCAGIGSSDDGLPSKFVCMKCVEACKLNASCRNENAAACNINVNFGVQ
;
A
#
# COMPACT_ATOMS: atom_id res chain seq x y z
N MET A 1 -15.71 -20.53 -17.30
CA MET A 1 -15.98 -19.13 -17.68
C MET A 1 -14.70 -18.58 -18.27
N CYS A 2 -14.68 -18.41 -19.59
CA CYS A 2 -13.50 -17.96 -20.33
C CYS A 2 -13.14 -16.52 -19.95
N LEU A 3 -11.89 -16.31 -19.52
CA LEU A 3 -11.23 -15.01 -19.50
C LEU A 3 -10.93 -14.63 -20.95
N VAL A 4 -11.94 -14.11 -21.65
CA VAL A 4 -11.74 -13.41 -22.93
C VAL A 4 -11.48 -11.96 -22.55
N ASP A 5 -10.39 -11.39 -23.07
CA ASP A 5 -9.91 -10.00 -22.87
C ASP A 5 -9.07 -9.70 -21.61
N MET A 6 -8.07 -10.55 -21.31
CA MET A 6 -6.86 -10.10 -20.60
C MET A 6 -5.63 -10.41 -21.45
N GLU A 7 -5.12 -9.40 -22.16
CA GLU A 7 -3.79 -9.50 -22.77
C GLU A 7 -2.72 -9.10 -21.73
N LEU A 8 -1.92 -10.07 -21.29
CA LEU A 8 -0.69 -9.80 -20.54
C LEU A 8 0.41 -9.47 -21.54
N TRP A 9 0.87 -8.23 -21.52
CA TRP A 9 2.00 -7.81 -22.34
C TRP A 9 3.30 -8.01 -21.57
N ILE A 10 4.19 -8.83 -22.13
CA ILE A 10 5.58 -9.00 -21.66
C ILE A 10 6.49 -8.33 -22.68
N LYS A 11 7.04 -7.16 -22.33
CA LYS A 11 8.02 -6.47 -23.20
C LYS A 11 9.40 -6.52 -22.55
N LEU A 12 10.40 -6.95 -23.34
CA LEU A 12 11.81 -6.77 -23.03
C LEU A 12 12.23 -5.35 -23.44
N SER A 13 12.89 -4.62 -22.54
CA SER A 13 13.71 -3.46 -22.89
C SER A 13 15.19 -3.83 -22.70
N SER A 14 16.00 -3.56 -23.71
CA SER A 14 17.45 -3.83 -23.74
C SER A 14 18.32 -2.57 -23.72
N ASP A 15 17.73 -1.38 -23.65
CA ASP A 15 18.46 -0.14 -23.91
C ASP A 15 18.94 0.54 -22.63
N ILE A 16 20.25 0.44 -22.45
CA ILE A 16 21.03 1.07 -21.39
C ILE A 16 21.13 2.61 -21.58
N LEU A 17 20.74 3.16 -22.74
CA LEU A 17 21.12 4.52 -23.17
C LEU A 17 20.05 5.62 -23.09
N THR A 18 18.77 5.31 -22.85
CA THR A 18 17.68 6.33 -22.87
C THR A 18 17.07 6.65 -21.50
N PHE A 19 17.55 6.04 -20.41
CA PHE A 19 16.96 6.19 -19.07
C PHE A 19 17.68 7.20 -18.17
N PHE A 20 17.81 8.44 -18.63
CA PHE A 20 18.24 9.56 -17.79
C PHE A 20 17.31 10.75 -17.99
N ASP A 21 16.06 10.59 -17.52
CA ASP A 21 15.31 11.74 -17.03
C ASP A 21 14.84 11.45 -15.59
N GLY A 22 15.69 11.84 -14.64
CA GLY A 22 15.31 12.30 -13.30
C GLY A 22 14.56 11.39 -12.31
N LYS A 23 14.12 10.17 -12.64
CA LYS A 23 13.37 9.33 -11.69
C LYS A 23 13.95 7.91 -11.58
N ASN A 24 14.69 7.71 -10.50
CA ASN A 24 15.15 6.44 -9.92
C ASN A 24 14.19 5.26 -10.18
N LYS A 25 14.40 4.50 -11.26
CA LYS A 25 13.78 3.18 -11.50
C LYS A 25 14.85 2.10 -11.41
N GLY A 26 15.53 2.09 -10.26
CA GLY A 26 16.61 1.17 -9.92
C GLY A 26 16.46 0.59 -8.52
N TRP A 27 16.94 -0.62 -8.29
CA TRP A 27 17.01 -1.26 -7.00
C TRP A 27 18.19 -0.71 -6.17
N SER A 28 18.03 0.50 -5.65
CA SER A 28 18.97 1.11 -4.69
C SER A 28 20.42 1.12 -5.21
N ALA A 29 21.34 0.47 -4.48
CA ALA A 29 22.77 0.41 -4.77
C ALA A 29 23.17 -0.74 -5.71
N HIS A 30 22.23 -1.50 -6.27
CA HIS A 30 22.59 -2.59 -7.20
C HIS A 30 23.17 -2.03 -8.51
N PRO A 31 24.07 -2.80 -9.17
CA PRO A 31 24.50 -2.48 -10.52
C PRO A 31 23.34 -2.52 -11.51
N VAL A 32 23.43 -1.71 -12.57
CA VAL A 32 22.39 -1.63 -13.60
C VAL A 32 22.23 -2.97 -14.32
N CYS A 33 21.03 -3.50 -14.32
CA CYS A 33 20.68 -4.69 -15.09
C CYS A 33 20.63 -4.39 -16.59
N GLY A 34 21.14 -5.31 -17.42
CA GLY A 34 21.13 -5.17 -18.88
C GLY A 34 19.76 -5.40 -19.52
N LYS A 35 18.80 -5.98 -18.78
CA LYS A 35 17.44 -6.23 -19.26
C LYS A 35 16.42 -5.97 -18.16
N ARG A 36 15.26 -5.44 -18.56
CA ARG A 36 14.08 -5.28 -17.72
C ARG A 36 12.85 -5.82 -18.44
N TYR A 37 11.99 -6.49 -17.70
CA TYR A 37 10.78 -7.12 -18.15
C TYR A 37 9.59 -6.36 -17.59
N HIS A 38 8.78 -5.78 -18.47
CA HIS A 38 7.57 -5.06 -18.09
C HIS A 38 6.37 -5.99 -18.23
N PHE A 39 5.58 -6.09 -17.18
CA PHE A 39 4.33 -6.85 -17.11
C PHE A 39 3.19 -5.86 -16.98
N ILE A 40 2.41 -5.71 -18.05
CA ILE A 40 1.35 -4.70 -18.12
C ILE A 40 0.01 -5.36 -18.38
N ILE A 41 -0.99 -4.96 -17.60
CA ILE A 41 -2.42 -5.21 -17.88
C ILE A 41 -3.06 -3.85 -18.12
N ARG A 42 -3.55 -3.61 -19.33
CA ARG A 42 -4.17 -2.34 -19.73
C ARG A 42 -5.63 -2.24 -19.27
N SER A 43 -6.13 -1.01 -19.17
CA SER A 43 -7.56 -0.76 -18.94
C SER A 43 -8.37 -1.06 -20.20
N ALA A 44 -9.58 -1.61 -20.03
CA ALA A 44 -10.47 -1.97 -21.15
C ALA A 44 -10.97 -0.75 -21.96
N SER A 45 -10.95 0.45 -21.36
CA SER A 45 -11.26 1.73 -22.01
C SER A 45 -10.39 2.00 -23.23
N ASP A 46 -9.19 1.41 -23.28
CA ASP A 46 -8.19 1.71 -24.29
C ASP A 46 -8.22 0.68 -25.43
N SER A 47 -9.05 -0.37 -25.38
CA SER A 47 -8.97 -1.50 -26.31
C SER A 47 -9.23 -1.16 -27.79
N ILE A 48 -9.90 -0.03 -28.07
CA ILE A 48 -10.20 0.41 -29.46
C ILE A 48 -9.24 1.53 -29.93
N GLU A 49 -8.68 2.34 -29.03
CA GLU A 49 -7.72 3.42 -29.34
C GLU A 49 -6.24 3.02 -29.18
N SER A 50 -5.93 1.96 -28.42
CA SER A 50 -4.56 1.60 -27.97
C SER A 50 -3.65 0.92 -28.98
N TYR A 51 -4.15 0.61 -30.17
CA TYR A 51 -3.28 0.25 -31.28
C TYR A 51 -2.82 1.50 -32.03
N GLN A 52 -3.17 2.72 -31.62
CA GLN A 52 -2.84 3.93 -32.35
C GLN A 52 -1.85 4.81 -31.56
N ARG A 53 -0.92 5.42 -32.29
CA ARG A 53 0.02 6.43 -31.83
C ARG A 53 -0.26 7.74 -32.55
N PRO A 54 -0.16 8.91 -31.91
CA PRO A 54 -0.20 10.17 -32.63
C PRO A 54 1.01 10.26 -33.56
N CYS A 55 0.80 10.68 -34.81
CA CYS A 55 1.91 10.94 -35.72
C CYS A 55 2.76 12.12 -35.21
N SER A 56 4.08 11.95 -35.12
CA SER A 56 5.03 13.00 -34.66
C SER A 56 4.93 14.32 -35.44
N LYS A 57 4.33 14.31 -36.64
CA LYS A 57 4.21 15.50 -37.50
C LYS A 57 2.82 16.13 -37.55
N CYS A 58 1.75 15.33 -37.43
CA CYS A 58 0.38 15.81 -37.64
C CYS A 58 -0.62 15.35 -36.58
N GLU A 59 -0.14 14.67 -35.53
CA GLU A 59 -0.88 14.20 -34.36
C GLU A 59 -2.06 13.27 -34.66
N THR A 60 -2.25 12.88 -35.93
CA THR A 60 -3.31 11.97 -36.33
C THR A 60 -3.02 10.58 -35.78
N PRO A 61 -4.03 9.85 -35.26
CA PRO A 61 -3.84 8.50 -34.76
C PRO A 61 -3.41 7.54 -35.88
N VAL A 62 -2.28 6.87 -35.72
CA VAL A 62 -1.70 5.90 -36.66
C VAL A 62 -1.55 4.56 -35.97
N PRO A 63 -2.00 3.44 -36.55
CA PRO A 63 -1.78 2.13 -35.97
C PRO A 63 -0.28 1.83 -35.69
N LEU A 64 0.06 1.20 -34.57
CA LEU A 64 1.42 0.81 -34.17
C LEU A 64 2.07 -0.16 -35.16
N SER A 65 1.26 -0.91 -35.91
CA SER A 65 1.70 -1.78 -37.00
C SER A 65 2.06 -1.04 -38.29
N GLU A 66 1.68 0.24 -38.41
CA GLU A 66 1.94 1.05 -39.59
C GLU A 66 3.23 1.88 -39.41
N ALA A 67 4.19 1.63 -40.31
CA ALA A 67 5.44 2.38 -40.39
C ALA A 67 5.27 3.78 -41.01
N ARG A 68 4.08 4.10 -41.51
CA ARG A 68 3.81 5.35 -42.23
C ARG A 68 2.45 5.92 -41.84
N CYS A 69 2.41 7.22 -41.53
CA CYS A 69 1.16 7.91 -41.27
C CYS A 69 0.34 8.08 -42.56
N LYS A 70 -0.88 7.54 -42.60
CA LYS A 70 -1.78 7.69 -43.76
C LYS A 70 -2.24 9.13 -44.04
N ALA A 71 -2.24 10.00 -43.02
CA ALA A 71 -2.74 11.37 -43.16
C ALA A 71 -1.69 12.35 -43.72
N CYS A 72 -0.44 12.25 -43.29
CA CYS A 72 0.64 13.16 -43.73
C CYS A 72 1.77 12.46 -44.48
N ASN A 73 1.65 11.16 -44.73
CA ASN A 73 2.63 10.31 -45.41
C ASN A 73 4.03 10.31 -44.77
N PHE A 74 4.11 10.65 -43.48
CA PHE A 74 5.36 10.66 -42.71
C PHE A 74 5.80 9.23 -42.39
N ASP A 75 7.03 8.90 -42.77
CA ASP A 75 7.69 7.65 -42.38
C ASP A 75 8.15 7.76 -40.93
N ILE A 76 7.61 6.88 -40.09
CA ILE A 76 7.83 6.92 -38.66
C ILE A 76 9.08 6.10 -38.36
N SER A 77 10.07 6.70 -37.71
CA SER A 77 11.33 6.03 -37.41
C SER A 77 11.15 4.95 -36.33
N ILE A 78 12.17 4.09 -36.20
CA ILE A 78 12.23 3.12 -35.09
C ILE A 78 12.34 3.87 -33.76
N ASP A 79 13.09 4.97 -33.71
CA ASP A 79 13.22 5.83 -32.53
C ASP A 79 11.87 6.45 -32.13
N ASP A 80 11.08 6.95 -33.07
CA ASP A 80 9.71 7.46 -32.81
C ASP A 80 8.77 6.35 -32.28
N LEU A 81 8.98 5.10 -32.71
CA LEU A 81 8.22 3.94 -32.22
C LEU A 81 8.63 3.58 -30.80
N GLU A 82 9.93 3.63 -30.49
CA GLU A 82 10.45 3.40 -29.15
C GLU A 82 9.95 4.47 -28.17
N ASP A 83 10.07 5.75 -28.51
CA ASP A 83 9.61 6.88 -27.69
C ASP A 83 8.10 6.83 -27.42
N CYS A 84 7.30 6.49 -28.43
CA CYS A 84 5.86 6.31 -28.25
C CYS A 84 5.53 5.15 -27.29
N VAL A 85 6.25 4.04 -27.37
CA VAL A 85 6.03 2.92 -26.44
C VAL A 85 6.53 3.29 -25.04
N TYR A 86 7.60 4.08 -24.91
CA TYR A 86 8.04 4.62 -23.63
C TYR A 86 6.97 5.50 -22.99
N LEU A 87 6.33 6.40 -23.74
CA LEU A 87 5.23 7.24 -23.25
C LEU A 87 4.05 6.38 -22.74
N GLN A 88 3.67 5.34 -23.50
CA GLN A 88 2.64 4.38 -23.05
C GLN A 88 3.05 3.61 -21.78
N MET A 89 4.35 3.43 -21.51
CA MET A 89 4.86 2.77 -20.30
C MET A 89 4.86 3.68 -19.08
N GLU A 90 4.69 4.99 -19.24
CA GLU A 90 4.59 5.95 -18.12
C GLU A 90 3.15 6.32 -17.77
N GLU A 91 2.18 5.78 -18.51
CA GLU A 91 0.77 6.00 -18.24
C GLU A 91 0.35 5.32 -16.93
N ASN A 92 -0.16 6.11 -15.99
CA ASN A 92 -0.67 5.62 -14.70
C ASN A 92 -2.08 5.00 -14.82
N THR A 93 -2.58 4.78 -16.04
CA THR A 93 -3.91 4.24 -16.35
C THR A 93 -3.94 2.71 -16.39
N HIS A 94 -2.78 2.04 -16.43
CA HIS A 94 -2.70 0.58 -16.45
C HIS A 94 -3.35 -0.04 -15.21
N LEU A 95 -4.05 -1.17 -15.39
CA LEU A 95 -4.59 -1.97 -14.28
C LEU A 95 -3.48 -2.62 -13.46
N LEU A 96 -2.39 -3.01 -14.11
CA LEU A 96 -1.17 -3.51 -13.49
C LEU A 96 0.03 -3.04 -14.29
N HIS A 97 1.05 -2.54 -13.61
CA HIS A 97 2.38 -2.36 -14.19
C HIS A 97 3.42 -2.83 -13.19
N GLY A 98 4.01 -3.99 -13.47
CA GLY A 98 5.17 -4.51 -12.77
C GLY A 98 6.42 -4.48 -13.65
N VAL A 99 7.58 -4.26 -13.05
CA VAL A 99 8.88 -4.32 -13.71
C VAL A 99 9.75 -5.31 -12.97
N ILE A 100 10.41 -6.22 -13.70
CA ILE A 100 11.33 -7.19 -13.13
C ILE A 100 12.66 -7.08 -13.86
N HIS A 101 13.73 -6.92 -13.10
CA HIS A 101 15.09 -6.82 -13.57
C HIS A 101 15.66 -8.23 -13.78
N SER A 102 16.62 -8.38 -14.68
CA SER A 102 17.26 -9.68 -14.97
C SER A 102 17.92 -10.35 -13.76
N ASN A 103 18.27 -9.60 -12.72
CA ASN A 103 18.80 -10.13 -11.45
C ASN A 103 17.71 -10.70 -10.52
N GLY A 104 16.44 -10.72 -10.95
CA GLY A 104 15.31 -11.24 -10.20
C GLY A 104 14.71 -10.28 -9.17
N TYR A 105 15.10 -9.00 -9.16
CA TYR A 105 14.47 -7.96 -8.34
C TYR A 105 13.43 -7.20 -9.16
N GLY A 106 12.36 -6.71 -8.55
CA GLY A 106 11.29 -6.04 -9.30
C GLY A 106 10.52 -4.97 -8.55
N HIS A 107 9.85 -4.10 -9.28
CA HIS A 107 9.01 -3.04 -8.73
C HIS A 107 7.58 -3.24 -9.21
N LEU A 108 6.63 -3.21 -8.29
CA LEU A 108 5.22 -3.01 -8.61
C LEU A 108 4.96 -1.50 -8.66
N LEU A 109 4.79 -0.97 -9.87
CA LEU A 109 4.67 0.47 -10.13
C LEU A 109 3.23 0.94 -10.04
N THR A 110 2.30 0.23 -10.69
CA THR A 110 0.88 0.61 -10.69
C THR A 110 -0.01 -0.61 -10.44
N LEU A 111 -1.11 -0.36 -9.73
CA LEU A 111 -2.18 -1.33 -9.55
C LEU A 111 -3.51 -0.60 -9.38
N ASN A 112 -4.38 -0.76 -10.38
CA ASN A 112 -5.69 -0.14 -10.44
C ASN A 112 -6.78 -1.22 -10.51
N GLY A 113 -7.51 -1.39 -9.41
CA GLY A 113 -8.68 -2.28 -9.34
C GLY A 113 -9.95 -1.60 -9.84
N LYS A 114 -11.12 -2.03 -9.34
CA LYS A 114 -12.42 -1.43 -9.72
C LYS A 114 -12.52 0.08 -9.48
N GLU A 115 -12.03 0.55 -8.34
CA GLU A 115 -12.01 1.99 -8.03
C GLU A 115 -10.97 2.77 -8.86
N GLY A 116 -10.05 2.06 -9.52
CA GLY A 116 -9.07 2.62 -10.46
C GLY A 116 -9.46 2.44 -11.93
N GLY A 117 -10.72 2.09 -12.23
CA GLY A 117 -11.24 2.00 -13.61
C GLY A 117 -11.43 0.58 -14.15
N SER A 118 -11.10 -0.47 -13.40
CA SER A 118 -11.35 -1.84 -13.86
C SER A 118 -12.84 -2.20 -13.84
N MET A 119 -13.39 -2.64 -14.97
CA MET A 119 -14.80 -3.07 -15.05
C MET A 119 -15.04 -4.44 -14.39
N LEU A 120 -14.02 -5.32 -14.40
CA LEU A 120 -14.16 -6.73 -14.03
C LEU A 120 -13.34 -7.07 -12.79
N LEU A 121 -12.05 -6.74 -12.80
CA LEU A 121 -11.08 -7.24 -11.83
C LEU A 121 -11.04 -6.35 -10.59
N SER A 122 -11.11 -6.98 -9.41
CA SER A 122 -10.78 -6.27 -8.18
C SER A 122 -9.26 -6.11 -8.05
N GLY A 123 -8.83 -5.13 -7.26
CA GLY A 123 -7.40 -4.99 -6.94
C GLY A 123 -6.81 -6.24 -6.30
N SER A 124 -7.62 -6.99 -5.54
CA SER A 124 -7.21 -8.28 -4.97
C SER A 124 -7.01 -9.37 -6.02
N ASP A 125 -7.81 -9.39 -7.09
CA ASP A 125 -7.64 -10.35 -8.18
C ASP A 125 -6.34 -10.08 -8.94
N ILE A 126 -6.07 -8.80 -9.21
CA ILE A 126 -4.84 -8.34 -9.88
C ILE A 126 -3.61 -8.64 -9.01
N MET A 127 -3.65 -8.31 -7.71
CA MET A 127 -2.57 -8.66 -6.79
C MET A 127 -2.36 -10.17 -6.69
N GLY A 128 -3.44 -10.95 -6.62
CA GLY A 128 -3.36 -12.41 -6.60
C GLY A 128 -2.71 -12.97 -7.87
N PHE A 129 -3.01 -12.39 -9.03
CA PHE A 129 -2.33 -12.72 -10.28
C PHE A 129 -0.84 -12.35 -10.24
N TRP A 130 -0.50 -11.10 -9.89
CA TRP A 130 0.88 -10.62 -9.78
C TRP A 130 1.71 -11.49 -8.84
N ASP A 131 1.16 -11.82 -7.68
CA ASP A 131 1.88 -12.61 -6.67
C ASP A 131 2.20 -14.03 -7.15
N ARG A 132 1.25 -14.69 -7.82
CA ARG A 132 1.46 -16.00 -8.43
C ARG A 132 2.45 -15.94 -9.59
N LEU A 133 2.39 -14.87 -10.39
CA LEU A 133 3.33 -14.66 -11.49
C LEU A 133 4.76 -14.53 -10.95
N CYS A 134 4.97 -13.69 -9.93
CA CYS A 134 6.27 -13.52 -9.30
C CYS A 134 6.80 -14.82 -8.70
N ALA A 135 5.94 -15.62 -8.06
CA ALA A 135 6.31 -16.93 -7.55
C ALA A 135 6.66 -17.91 -8.69
N ALA A 136 5.90 -17.93 -9.79
CA ALA A 136 6.09 -18.85 -10.91
C ALA A 136 7.40 -18.61 -11.67
N ILE A 137 7.85 -17.36 -11.76
CA ILE A 137 9.12 -16.98 -12.42
C ILE A 137 10.28 -16.82 -11.43
N SER A 138 10.11 -17.27 -10.18
CA SER A 138 11.14 -17.23 -9.13
C SER A 138 11.77 -15.85 -8.94
N VAL A 139 10.94 -14.80 -8.89
CA VAL A 139 11.37 -13.47 -8.47
C VAL A 139 11.97 -13.57 -7.08
N ARG A 140 13.02 -12.81 -6.80
CA ARG A 140 13.71 -12.79 -5.50
C ARG A 140 13.03 -11.82 -4.55
N LYS A 141 12.83 -10.58 -5.01
CA LYS A 141 12.28 -9.52 -4.18
C LYS A 141 11.52 -8.50 -5.01
N VAL A 142 10.36 -8.09 -4.52
CA VAL A 142 9.56 -7.05 -5.16
C VAL A 142 9.32 -5.91 -4.19
N SER A 143 9.53 -4.67 -4.64
CA SER A 143 9.14 -3.48 -3.90
C SER A 143 7.85 -2.88 -4.46
N VAL A 144 7.11 -2.20 -3.61
CA VAL A 144 5.92 -1.43 -3.97
C VAL A 144 5.89 -0.15 -3.15
N MET A 145 5.60 0.96 -3.82
CA MET A 145 5.29 2.21 -3.16
C MET A 145 3.77 2.31 -2.99
N ASP A 146 3.29 2.15 -1.77
CA ASP A 146 1.86 2.22 -1.47
C ASP A 146 1.38 3.67 -1.53
N LEU A 147 0.73 4.03 -2.64
CA LEU A 147 -0.03 5.28 -2.79
C LEU A 147 -1.54 5.00 -2.89
N SER A 148 -1.98 3.84 -2.41
CA SER A 148 -3.32 3.35 -2.63
C SER A 148 -4.36 4.22 -1.93
N LYS A 149 -5.42 4.54 -2.68
CA LYS A 149 -6.63 5.18 -2.17
C LYS A 149 -7.80 4.23 -2.33
N LYS A 150 -8.66 4.19 -1.30
CA LYS A 150 -9.90 3.43 -1.34
C LYS A 150 -10.99 4.24 -0.67
N PHE A 151 -12.15 4.37 -1.31
CA PHE A 151 -13.20 5.29 -0.86
C PHE A 151 -12.74 6.75 -0.77
N GLY A 152 -11.71 7.14 -1.52
CA GLY A 152 -11.07 8.46 -1.40
C GLY A 152 -10.20 8.64 -0.13
N LEU A 153 -9.96 7.57 0.63
CA LEU A 153 -9.15 7.58 1.85
C LEU A 153 -7.76 6.98 1.59
N ASP A 154 -6.76 7.44 2.34
CA ASP A 154 -5.42 6.83 2.35
C ASP A 154 -5.50 5.41 2.91
N TYR A 155 -5.50 4.43 2.01
CA TYR A 155 -5.81 3.06 2.37
C TYR A 155 -4.70 2.41 3.17
N ARG A 156 -3.45 2.86 3.01
CA ARG A 156 -2.32 2.48 3.87
C ARG A 156 -2.61 2.74 5.36
N LEU A 157 -3.23 3.88 5.68
CA LEU A 157 -3.55 4.26 7.05
C LEU A 157 -4.77 3.47 7.55
N LEU A 158 -5.84 3.45 6.76
CA LEU A 158 -7.08 2.75 7.12
C LEU A 158 -6.86 1.24 7.32
N HIS A 159 -6.17 0.59 6.37
CA HIS A 159 -5.94 -0.85 6.42
C HIS A 159 -4.98 -1.24 7.54
N SER A 160 -3.95 -0.41 7.82
CA SER A 160 -3.04 -0.65 8.93
C SER A 160 -3.76 -0.66 10.27
N ILE A 161 -4.73 0.22 10.48
CA ILE A 161 -5.50 0.28 11.73
C ILE A 161 -6.49 -0.88 11.84
N ALA A 162 -7.17 -1.23 10.74
CA ALA A 162 -8.16 -2.30 10.76
C ALA A 162 -7.52 -3.70 10.84
N LYS A 163 -6.43 -3.95 10.10
CA LYS A 163 -5.83 -5.28 9.98
C LYS A 163 -4.48 -5.43 10.66
N GLY A 164 -3.85 -4.34 11.11
CA GLY A 164 -2.53 -4.36 11.76
C GLY A 164 -1.36 -4.31 10.78
N HIS A 165 -1.61 -4.12 9.48
CA HIS A 165 -0.59 -4.05 8.44
C HIS A 165 -1.13 -3.35 7.19
N SER A 166 -0.24 -2.95 6.26
CA SER A 166 -0.63 -2.38 4.97
C SER A 166 -1.47 -3.37 4.14
N TRP A 167 -2.19 -2.88 3.13
CA TRP A 167 -3.02 -3.75 2.30
C TRP A 167 -2.20 -4.79 1.53
N TYR A 168 -1.02 -4.40 1.04
CA TYR A 168 -0.06 -5.31 0.40
C TYR A 168 0.46 -6.40 1.36
N GLY A 169 0.41 -6.15 2.67
CA GLY A 169 0.73 -7.16 3.70
C GLY A 169 -0.12 -8.42 3.62
N ASN A 170 -1.33 -8.37 3.03
CA ASN A 170 -2.14 -9.57 2.77
C ASN A 170 -1.43 -10.58 1.83
N TRP A 171 -0.45 -10.12 1.04
CA TRP A 171 0.37 -10.97 0.16
C TRP A 171 1.80 -11.15 0.69
N GLY A 172 2.10 -10.74 1.92
CA GLY A 172 3.43 -10.88 2.52
C GLY A 172 4.41 -9.76 2.18
N TYR A 173 3.93 -8.61 1.73
CA TYR A 173 4.76 -7.40 1.65
C TYR A 173 4.95 -6.82 3.06
N GLU A 174 6.19 -6.66 3.47
CA GLU A 174 6.56 -6.09 4.76
C GLU A 174 7.08 -4.66 4.61
N PHE A 175 7.22 -3.98 5.75
CA PHE A 175 7.89 -2.67 5.80
C PHE A 175 9.26 -2.76 5.12
N GLY A 176 9.46 -1.92 4.10
CA GLY A 176 10.72 -1.81 3.38
C GLY A 176 11.59 -0.71 3.99
N THR A 177 11.42 0.49 3.48
CA THR A 177 12.10 1.70 3.97
C THR A 177 11.06 2.77 4.31
N GLY A 178 11.29 3.48 5.41
CA GLY A 178 10.42 4.57 5.82
C GLY A 178 10.98 5.91 5.32
N SER A 179 10.10 6.80 4.87
CA SER A 179 10.48 8.18 4.60
C SER A 179 10.84 8.89 5.91
N TYR A 180 11.65 9.94 5.85
CA TYR A 180 12.09 10.71 7.02
C TYR A 180 12.78 9.86 8.10
N ALA A 181 13.55 8.85 7.67
CA ALA A 181 14.29 7.90 8.53
C ALA A 181 13.41 7.09 9.50
N LEU A 182 12.14 6.85 9.13
CA LEU A 182 11.27 5.98 9.91
C LEU A 182 11.76 4.52 9.87
N THR A 183 11.68 3.87 11.02
CA THR A 183 12.12 2.47 11.20
C THR A 183 10.92 1.52 11.26
N LYS A 184 11.17 0.22 11.06
CA LYS A 184 10.16 -0.83 11.21
C LYS A 184 9.50 -0.82 12.59
N ASP A 185 10.28 -0.56 13.65
CA ASP A 185 9.79 -0.43 15.02
C ASP A 185 8.88 0.79 15.18
N ALA A 186 9.25 1.94 14.61
CA ALA A 186 8.40 3.13 14.64
C ALA A 186 7.08 2.92 13.89
N TYR A 187 7.12 2.20 12.76
CA TYR A 187 5.93 1.79 12.02
C TYR A 187 5.02 0.89 12.86
N ASN A 188 5.55 -0.21 13.43
CA ASN A 188 4.77 -1.14 14.25
C ASN A 188 4.15 -0.44 15.46
N LYS A 189 4.93 0.40 16.18
CA LYS A 189 4.43 1.19 17.30
C LYS A 189 3.30 2.14 16.90
N ALA A 190 3.39 2.75 15.72
CA ALA A 190 2.33 3.63 15.21
C ALA A 190 1.06 2.84 14.87
N VAL A 191 1.20 1.66 14.26
CA VAL A 191 0.08 0.74 14.01
C VAL A 191 -0.59 0.34 15.33
N ASP A 192 0.18 -0.09 16.32
CA ASP A 192 -0.34 -0.54 17.61
C ASP A 192 -1.01 0.60 18.38
N SER A 193 -0.40 1.79 18.38
CA SER A 193 -0.94 2.97 19.05
C SER A 193 -2.30 3.38 18.49
N LEU A 194 -2.49 3.32 17.18
CA LEU A 194 -3.77 3.67 16.55
C LEU A 194 -4.78 2.53 16.66
N SER A 195 -4.36 1.30 16.39
CA SER A 195 -5.24 0.12 16.40
C SER A 195 -5.85 -0.10 17.78
N ASN A 196 -5.03 -0.01 18.84
CA ASN A 196 -5.45 -0.26 20.22
C ASN A 196 -6.06 0.98 20.91
N MET A 197 -6.22 2.09 20.19
CA MET A 197 -6.81 3.32 20.75
C MET A 197 -8.27 3.07 21.17
N PRO A 198 -8.63 3.25 22.46
CA PRO A 198 -9.99 2.98 22.93
C PRO A 198 -11.01 3.96 22.34
N LEU A 199 -12.16 3.45 21.89
CA LEU A 199 -13.24 4.28 21.35
C LEU A 199 -13.81 5.25 22.40
N SER A 200 -13.75 4.87 23.69
CA SER A 200 -14.14 5.71 24.81
C SER A 200 -13.41 7.06 24.84
N SER A 201 -12.17 7.10 24.34
CA SER A 201 -11.37 8.33 24.21
C SER A 201 -12.02 9.38 23.31
N PHE A 202 -12.87 8.96 22.37
CA PHE A 202 -13.57 9.84 21.44
C PHE A 202 -15.02 10.12 21.86
N LEU A 203 -15.50 9.43 22.89
CA LEU A 203 -16.85 9.59 23.46
C LEU A 203 -16.87 10.56 24.65
N PHE A 204 -15.70 11.02 25.13
CA PHE A 204 -15.59 11.93 26.28
C PHE A 204 -16.11 13.35 25.96
N GLN A 205 -16.94 13.91 26.85
CA GLN A 205 -17.63 15.20 26.67
C GLN A 205 -16.96 16.35 27.43
N ASP A 206 -16.96 17.55 26.82
CA ASP A 206 -17.35 18.79 27.51
C ASP A 206 -18.86 18.98 27.29
N ARG A 207 -19.60 19.51 28.28
CA ARG A 207 -21.08 19.58 28.30
C ARG A 207 -21.67 20.20 27.01
N GLY A 208 -22.18 19.37 26.10
CA GLY A 208 -22.77 19.79 24.81
C GLY A 208 -23.52 18.66 24.07
N PRO A 209 -24.29 18.97 23.02
CA PRO A 209 -25.04 17.97 22.24
C PRO A 209 -24.10 16.97 21.55
N ARG A 210 -24.58 15.73 21.39
CA ARG A 210 -23.82 14.62 20.79
C ARG A 210 -23.37 14.99 19.37
N HIS A 211 -22.06 14.92 19.11
CA HIS A 211 -21.54 15.14 17.76
C HIS A 211 -21.95 14.00 16.83
N HIS A 212 -22.21 14.30 15.55
CA HIS A 212 -22.62 13.32 14.54
C HIS A 212 -21.72 12.07 14.50
N VAL A 213 -20.39 12.24 14.65
CA VAL A 213 -19.40 11.16 14.79
C VAL A 213 -19.74 10.16 15.91
N GLN A 214 -20.21 10.64 17.06
CA GLN A 214 -20.59 9.80 18.18
C GLN A 214 -21.89 9.05 17.91
N SER A 215 -22.84 9.66 17.20
CA SER A 215 -24.05 8.97 16.75
C SER A 215 -23.72 7.81 15.81
N ILE A 216 -22.79 8.03 14.87
CA ILE A 216 -22.30 7.00 13.96
C ILE A 216 -21.60 5.86 14.73
N ILE A 217 -20.71 6.17 15.68
CA ILE A 217 -20.05 5.14 16.50
C ILE A 217 -21.11 4.30 17.24
N SER A 218 -22.10 4.95 17.85
CA SER A 218 -23.18 4.24 18.55
C SER A 218 -24.07 3.41 17.62
N LEU A 219 -24.31 3.85 16.39
CA LEU A 219 -25.02 3.06 15.38
C LEU A 219 -24.30 1.74 15.14
N TYR A 220 -23.02 1.78 14.81
CA TYR A 220 -22.27 0.57 14.48
C TYR A 220 -22.00 -0.31 15.69
N GLN A 221 -21.84 0.26 16.89
CA GLN A 221 -21.84 -0.50 18.14
C GLN A 221 -23.15 -1.28 18.33
N SER A 222 -24.31 -0.69 18.03
CA SER A 222 -25.61 -1.38 18.15
C SER A 222 -25.83 -2.47 17.09
N LEU A 223 -25.15 -2.37 15.94
CA LEU A 223 -25.24 -3.34 14.85
C LEU A 223 -24.26 -4.51 15.02
N ALA A 224 -23.13 -4.28 15.69
CA ALA A 224 -22.14 -5.30 15.94
C ALA A 224 -22.68 -6.42 16.85
N GLY A 225 -22.29 -7.66 16.57
CA GLY A 225 -22.60 -8.80 17.46
C GLY A 225 -21.63 -8.92 18.63
N THR A 226 -20.54 -8.17 18.61
CA THR A 226 -19.46 -8.14 19.57
C THR A 226 -19.22 -6.70 20.00
N GLU A 227 -18.72 -6.49 21.22
CA GLU A 227 -18.39 -5.16 21.70
C GLU A 227 -17.25 -4.55 20.86
N LEU A 228 -17.45 -3.33 20.36
CA LEU A 228 -16.41 -2.57 19.66
C LEU A 228 -15.70 -1.68 20.68
N LEU A 229 -14.47 -2.05 21.05
CA LEU A 229 -13.71 -1.38 22.11
C LEU A 229 -12.67 -0.41 21.55
N THR A 230 -12.07 -0.75 20.43
CA THR A 230 -10.92 -0.05 19.85
C THR A 230 -11.21 0.51 18.46
N MET A 231 -10.35 1.40 17.96
CA MET A 231 -10.43 1.84 16.56
C MET A 231 -10.33 0.67 15.59
N LYS A 232 -9.46 -0.32 15.87
CA LYS A 232 -9.35 -1.54 15.05
C LYS A 232 -10.69 -2.24 14.90
N ASP A 233 -11.44 -2.41 15.99
CA ASP A 233 -12.73 -3.10 15.98
C ASP A 233 -13.74 -2.35 15.10
N LEU A 234 -13.84 -1.03 15.27
CA LEU A 234 -14.75 -0.18 14.51
C LEU A 234 -14.44 -0.20 13.00
N PHE A 235 -13.20 0.08 12.61
CA PHE A 235 -12.82 0.14 11.20
C PHE A 235 -12.85 -1.25 10.55
N SER A 236 -12.52 -2.32 11.28
CA SER A 236 -12.67 -3.69 10.79
C SER A 236 -14.13 -4.02 10.50
N PHE A 237 -15.03 -3.71 11.42
CA PHE A 237 -16.46 -3.96 11.26
C PHE A 237 -17.05 -3.21 10.07
N LEU A 238 -16.70 -1.93 9.90
CA LEU A 238 -17.13 -1.13 8.75
C LEU A 238 -16.64 -1.71 7.42
N LEU A 239 -15.35 -2.06 7.33
CA LEU A 239 -14.78 -2.67 6.13
C LEU A 239 -15.42 -4.02 5.81
N GLU A 240 -15.75 -4.82 6.84
CA GLU A 240 -16.46 -6.09 6.66
C GLU A 240 -17.89 -5.90 6.17
N LEU A 241 -18.60 -4.86 6.64
CA LEU A 241 -19.92 -4.51 6.14
C LEU A 241 -19.86 -4.13 4.66
N VAL A 242 -18.93 -3.25 4.26
CA VAL A 242 -18.72 -2.88 2.85
C VAL A 242 -18.40 -4.12 2.00
N HIS A 243 -17.55 -5.01 2.51
CA HIS A 243 -17.22 -6.24 1.79
C HIS A 243 -18.42 -7.19 1.65
N LYS A 244 -19.33 -7.26 2.64
CA LYS A 244 -20.56 -8.05 2.58
C LYS A 244 -21.52 -7.54 1.50
N PHE A 245 -21.63 -6.22 1.31
CA PHE A 245 -22.44 -5.65 0.22
C PHE A 245 -21.88 -5.99 -1.16
N ARG A 246 -20.56 -5.97 -1.30
CA ARG A 246 -19.85 -6.19 -2.57
C ARG A 246 -19.67 -7.65 -2.97
N LYS A 247 -19.93 -8.62 -2.08
CA LYS A 247 -19.93 -10.04 -2.46
C LYS A 247 -21.15 -10.32 -3.34
N PRO A 248 -21.00 -10.96 -4.51
CA PRO A 248 -22.14 -11.44 -5.28
C PRO A 248 -23.01 -12.29 -4.36
N ARG A 249 -24.30 -11.96 -4.26
CA ARG A 249 -25.30 -12.87 -3.68
C ARG A 249 -25.35 -14.09 -4.61
N SER A 250 -24.45 -15.04 -4.42
CA SER A 250 -24.58 -16.39 -4.97
C SER A 250 -26.01 -16.83 -4.65
N ALA A 251 -26.73 -17.30 -5.67
CA ALA A 251 -28.10 -17.77 -5.57
C ALA A 251 -28.18 -18.82 -4.47
N LYS A 252 -28.51 -18.39 -3.26
CA LYS A 252 -28.90 -19.29 -2.19
C LYS A 252 -30.26 -19.81 -2.58
N THR A 253 -30.30 -21.08 -2.97
CA THR A 253 -31.43 -21.95 -2.65
C THR A 253 -31.95 -21.57 -1.28
N ALA A 254 -33.25 -21.29 -1.21
CA ALA A 254 -33.95 -21.01 0.02
C ALA A 254 -33.85 -22.20 0.96
N LYS A 255 -32.79 -22.23 1.77
CA LYS A 255 -32.82 -22.78 3.10
C LYS A 255 -32.42 -21.65 4.03
N GLN A 256 -33.41 -21.08 4.69
CA GLN A 256 -33.25 -20.35 5.93
C GLN A 256 -32.54 -21.28 6.93
N HIS A 257 -31.22 -21.35 6.88
CA HIS A 257 -30.43 -21.77 8.02
C HIS A 257 -30.22 -20.51 8.85
N GLY A 258 -31.00 -20.43 9.94
CA GLY A 258 -30.72 -19.52 11.04
C GLY A 258 -29.25 -19.65 11.42
N TYR A 259 -28.57 -18.52 11.48
CA TYR A 259 -27.25 -18.41 12.10
C TYR A 259 -27.41 -18.65 13.60
N ALA A 260 -27.59 -19.92 13.99
CA ALA A 260 -27.13 -20.39 15.26
C ALA A 260 -25.61 -20.49 15.13
N SER A 261 -24.92 -19.39 15.42
CA SER A 261 -23.56 -19.52 15.93
C SER A 261 -23.67 -20.45 17.15
N PRO A 262 -22.89 -21.53 17.26
CA PRO A 262 -22.78 -22.26 18.52
C PRO A 262 -22.00 -21.36 19.47
N CYS A 263 -22.64 -20.30 19.93
CA CYS A 263 -22.26 -19.71 21.19
C CYS A 263 -22.60 -20.79 22.20
N ASN A 264 -21.60 -21.52 22.68
CA ASN A 264 -21.62 -22.14 24.00
C ASN A 264 -21.64 -21.03 25.08
N LEU A 265 -22.47 -20.00 24.90
CA LEU A 265 -22.91 -19.10 25.94
C LEU A 265 -24.01 -19.90 26.66
N LEU A 266 -23.70 -20.36 27.87
CA LEU A 266 -24.72 -20.68 28.86
C LEU A 266 -25.81 -19.60 28.75
N CYS A 267 -27.00 -19.98 28.28
CA CYS A 267 -28.07 -19.03 27.96
C CYS A 267 -28.45 -18.27 29.23
N ALA A 268 -28.01 -17.02 29.36
CA ALA A 268 -28.20 -16.21 30.57
C ALA A 268 -29.67 -15.78 30.79
N TRP A 269 -30.53 -15.92 29.77
CA TRP A 269 -31.92 -15.46 29.79
C TRP A 269 -32.87 -16.56 29.32
N THR A 270 -34.07 -16.61 29.90
CA THR A 270 -35.11 -17.53 29.45
C THR A 270 -35.85 -16.99 28.23
N ARG A 271 -36.55 -17.87 27.51
CA ARG A 271 -37.43 -17.47 26.40
C ARG A 271 -38.49 -16.46 26.86
N LYS A 272 -38.96 -16.58 28.11
CA LYS A 272 -39.96 -15.70 28.70
C LYS A 272 -39.41 -14.29 28.91
N ASP A 273 -38.15 -14.16 29.36
CA ASP A 273 -37.51 -12.85 29.56
C ASP A 273 -37.41 -12.06 28.24
N VAL A 274 -37.06 -12.76 27.14
CA VAL A 274 -37.02 -12.16 25.80
C VAL A 274 -38.41 -11.76 25.33
N GLU A 275 -39.41 -12.62 25.52
CA GLU A 275 -40.79 -12.34 25.12
C GLU A 275 -41.39 -11.17 25.92
N ASP A 276 -41.16 -11.08 27.22
CA ASP A 276 -41.65 -10.00 28.08
C ASP A 276 -41.06 -8.64 27.67
N VAL A 277 -39.76 -8.59 27.38
CA VAL A 277 -39.09 -7.37 26.87
C VAL A 277 -39.59 -6.99 25.48
N GLN A 278 -39.76 -7.96 24.57
CA GLN A 278 -40.29 -7.69 23.22
C GLN A 278 -41.75 -7.17 23.28
N HIS A 279 -42.60 -7.74 24.13
CA HIS A 279 -43.95 -7.23 24.33
C HIS A 279 -43.96 -5.82 24.91
N ALA A 280 -43.07 -5.51 25.85
CA ALA A 280 -42.94 -4.16 26.40
C ALA A 280 -42.49 -3.15 25.33
N LEU A 281 -41.52 -3.50 24.49
CA LEU A 281 -41.08 -2.68 23.35
C LEU A 281 -42.23 -2.39 22.38
N ILE A 282 -43.03 -3.41 22.04
CA ILE A 282 -44.21 -3.25 21.17
C ILE A 282 -45.26 -2.36 21.84
N LYS A 283 -45.49 -2.49 23.15
CA LYS A 283 -46.39 -1.60 23.90
C LYS A 283 -45.91 -0.14 23.85
N VAL A 284 -44.61 0.11 23.97
CA VAL A 284 -44.05 1.47 23.83
C VAL A 284 -44.30 2.03 22.42
N LEU A 285 -44.16 1.21 21.38
CA LEU A 285 -44.49 1.62 20.00
C LEU A 285 -45.99 1.93 19.82
N LEU A 286 -46.87 1.15 20.43
CA LEU A 286 -48.32 1.38 20.42
C LEU A 286 -48.69 2.70 21.11
N VAL A 287 -48.11 2.97 22.30
CA VAL A 287 -48.40 4.16 23.11
C VAL A 287 -47.80 5.44 22.51
N SER A 288 -46.65 5.34 21.85
CA SER A 288 -45.95 6.50 21.28
C SER A 288 -46.60 7.08 20.00
N GLY A 289 -47.68 6.47 19.50
CA GLY A 289 -48.35 6.88 18.27
C GLY A 289 -47.60 6.46 17.00
N ALA A 290 -46.65 5.53 17.09
CA ALA A 290 -45.91 4.97 15.95
C ALA A 290 -46.75 4.01 15.09
N CYS A 291 -48.07 3.98 15.30
CA CYS A 291 -49.09 3.37 14.46
C CYS A 291 -49.53 4.29 13.30
N ASN A 292 -49.28 5.60 13.41
CA ASN A 292 -49.54 6.56 12.33
C ASN A 292 -48.36 6.57 11.35
N GLU A 293 -48.63 6.65 10.04
CA GLU A 293 -47.61 6.48 8.98
C GLU A 293 -46.39 7.42 9.09
N ALA A 294 -46.52 8.54 9.82
CA ALA A 294 -45.54 9.61 9.89
C ALA A 294 -44.49 9.49 11.03
N LYS A 295 -44.73 8.71 12.09
CA LYS A 295 -43.88 8.78 13.31
C LYS A 295 -42.99 7.55 13.51
N TRP A 296 -41.69 7.80 13.59
CA TRP A 296 -40.65 6.80 13.86
C TRP A 296 -40.04 7.00 15.24
N VAL A 297 -39.72 5.91 15.94
CA VAL A 297 -39.16 5.95 17.30
C VAL A 297 -37.75 5.37 17.29
N THR A 298 -36.78 6.10 17.83
CA THR A 298 -35.37 5.65 17.85
C THR A 298 -35.16 4.47 18.79
N SER A 299 -34.19 3.61 18.46
CA SER A 299 -33.76 2.50 19.33
C SER A 299 -33.38 2.98 20.73
N GLN A 300 -32.73 4.14 20.85
CA GLN A 300 -32.35 4.70 22.15
C GLN A 300 -33.55 5.11 23.00
N THR A 301 -34.58 5.70 22.39
CA THR A 301 -35.84 6.03 23.09
C THR A 301 -36.53 4.77 23.59
N LEU A 302 -36.54 3.71 22.78
CA LEU A 302 -37.06 2.41 23.19
C LEU A 302 -36.26 1.81 24.34
N LYS A 303 -34.92 1.73 24.22
CA LYS A 303 -34.03 1.24 25.29
C LYS A 303 -34.24 2.02 26.59
N GLY A 304 -34.36 3.34 26.52
CA GLY A 304 -34.62 4.19 27.68
C GLY A 304 -35.98 3.93 28.34
N ALA A 305 -37.02 3.66 27.53
CA ALA A 305 -38.36 3.36 28.04
C ALA A 305 -38.43 1.99 28.74
N VAL A 306 -37.67 1.00 28.28
CA VAL A 306 -37.64 -0.36 28.85
C VAL A 306 -36.37 -0.66 29.66
N SER A 307 -35.59 0.36 30.05
CA SER A 307 -34.28 0.19 30.68
C SER A 307 -34.32 -0.55 32.03
N ARG A 308 -35.50 -0.64 32.64
CA ARG A 308 -35.73 -1.32 33.93
C ARG A 308 -36.17 -2.79 33.78
N LEU A 309 -36.45 -3.24 32.56
CA LEU A 309 -37.02 -4.57 32.30
C LEU A 309 -35.97 -5.63 31.94
N GLY A 310 -34.72 -5.24 31.71
CA GLY A 310 -33.66 -6.18 31.33
C GLY A 310 -32.28 -5.53 31.37
N SER A 311 -31.24 -6.37 31.34
CA SER A 311 -29.88 -5.89 31.17
C SER A 311 -29.69 -5.25 29.78
N PRO A 312 -28.73 -4.33 29.60
CA PRO A 312 -28.48 -3.69 28.31
C PRO A 312 -28.30 -4.69 27.15
N GLU A 313 -27.67 -5.83 27.41
CA GLU A 313 -27.42 -6.89 26.42
C GLU A 313 -28.71 -7.59 26.01
N LEU A 314 -29.65 -7.80 26.93
CA LEU A 314 -30.97 -8.37 26.64
C LEU A 314 -31.82 -7.38 25.80
N LEU A 315 -31.74 -6.09 26.09
CA LEU A 315 -32.45 -5.05 25.32
C LEU A 315 -31.93 -4.98 23.88
N ASP A 316 -30.61 -5.06 23.70
CA ASP A 316 -29.96 -5.04 22.39
C ASP A 316 -30.30 -6.26 21.56
N TYR A 317 -30.31 -7.44 22.20
CA TYR A 317 -30.81 -8.67 21.60
C TYR A 317 -32.28 -8.54 21.16
N CYS A 318 -33.14 -8.04 22.04
CA CYS A 318 -34.57 -7.90 21.74
C CYS A 318 -34.84 -6.92 20.60
N LEU A 319 -34.13 -5.78 20.54
CA LEU A 319 -34.26 -4.79 19.46
C LEU A 319 -33.77 -5.32 18.11
N LYS A 320 -32.68 -6.10 18.10
CA LYS A 320 -32.17 -6.75 16.89
C LYS A 320 -33.15 -7.75 16.29
N HIS A 321 -33.96 -8.39 17.14
CA HIS A 321 -34.97 -9.38 16.75
C HIS A 321 -36.41 -8.85 16.79
N LEU A 322 -36.60 -7.53 16.89
CA LEU A 322 -37.92 -6.90 16.98
C LEU A 322 -38.61 -6.79 15.61
N GLN A 323 -37.82 -6.61 14.53
CA GLN A 323 -38.35 -6.51 13.17
C GLN A 323 -39.15 -7.76 12.79
N GLY A 324 -40.35 -7.57 12.23
CA GLY A 324 -41.22 -8.67 11.81
C GLY A 324 -42.11 -9.26 12.91
N LYS A 325 -41.98 -8.80 14.16
CA LYS A 325 -42.91 -9.18 15.24
C LYS A 325 -44.27 -8.53 15.02
N ILE A 326 -45.32 -9.25 15.40
CA ILE A 326 -46.71 -8.83 15.23
C ILE A 326 -47.22 -8.29 16.56
N ALA A 327 -47.78 -7.09 16.53
CA ALA A 327 -48.47 -6.49 17.66
C ALA A 327 -49.90 -7.06 17.78
N ALA A 328 -50.51 -6.92 18.97
CA ALA A 328 -51.85 -7.46 19.25
C ALA A 328 -52.95 -6.95 18.30
N ASN A 329 -52.73 -5.83 17.61
CA ASN A 329 -53.63 -5.24 16.62
C ASN A 329 -53.35 -5.67 15.17
N GLY A 330 -52.51 -6.70 14.95
CA GLY A 330 -52.17 -7.22 13.62
C GLY A 330 -51.11 -6.41 12.86
N LEU A 331 -50.61 -5.30 13.42
CA LEU A 331 -49.54 -4.51 12.82
C LEU A 331 -48.18 -5.19 13.01
N VAL A 332 -47.28 -5.04 12.04
CA VAL A 332 -45.93 -5.60 12.06
C VAL A 332 -44.93 -4.52 12.42
N VAL A 333 -43.93 -4.86 13.24
CA VAL A 333 -42.81 -3.97 13.54
C VAL A 333 -41.90 -3.84 12.31
N CYS A 334 -41.83 -2.62 11.77
CA CYS A 334 -40.86 -2.24 10.75
C CYS A 334 -39.66 -1.54 11.41
N SER A 335 -38.46 -1.75 10.87
CA SER A 335 -37.24 -1.05 11.27
C SER A 335 -36.59 -0.40 10.06
N ARG A 336 -35.97 0.77 10.25
CA ARG A 336 -35.13 1.43 9.25
C ARG A 336 -33.87 2.01 9.89
N CYS A 337 -32.82 2.20 9.10
CA CYS A 337 -31.71 3.09 9.46
C CYS A 337 -32.01 4.48 8.89
N ASN A 338 -32.01 5.51 9.72
CA ASN A 338 -32.15 6.89 9.27
C ASN A 338 -30.77 7.48 8.95
N PRO A 339 -30.49 7.90 7.70
CA PRO A 339 -29.18 8.41 7.30
C PRO A 339 -28.85 9.78 7.91
N THR A 340 -29.84 10.57 8.33
CA THR A 340 -29.61 11.91 8.90
C THR A 340 -29.25 11.85 10.39
N SER A 341 -29.92 10.97 11.13
CA SER A 341 -29.67 10.80 12.57
C SER A 341 -28.64 9.71 12.88
N SER A 342 -28.24 8.92 11.87
CA SER A 342 -27.43 7.71 12.01
C SER A 342 -27.96 6.82 13.14
N ALA A 343 -29.27 6.56 13.13
CA ALA A 343 -29.95 5.80 14.18
C ALA A 343 -30.93 4.78 13.60
N ILE A 344 -31.07 3.65 14.28
CA ILE A 344 -32.10 2.65 13.97
C ILE A 344 -33.42 3.14 14.56
N GLU A 345 -34.44 3.18 13.72
CA GLU A 345 -35.77 3.62 14.08
C GLU A 345 -36.80 2.52 13.82
N PHE A 346 -37.83 2.45 14.66
CA PHE A 346 -38.89 1.46 14.61
C PHE A 346 -40.27 2.12 14.48
N ARG A 347 -41.17 1.44 13.78
CA ARG A 347 -42.59 1.78 13.70
C ARG A 347 -43.47 0.54 13.59
N LEU A 348 -44.77 0.68 13.77
CA LEU A 348 -45.76 -0.34 13.44
C LEU A 348 -46.38 -0.03 12.08
N GLY A 349 -46.46 -1.01 11.19
CA GLY A 349 -47.00 -0.85 9.84
C GLY A 349 -47.78 -2.07 9.37
N HIS A 350 -48.52 -1.92 8.26
CA HIS A 350 -49.30 -3.00 7.66
C HIS A 350 -48.41 -3.93 6.81
N LEU A 351 -48.78 -5.21 6.71
CA LEU A 351 -48.08 -6.19 5.87
C LEU A 351 -48.32 -5.89 4.38
N THR A 352 -47.52 -5.03 3.76
CA THR A 352 -47.57 -4.81 2.31
C THR A 352 -46.65 -5.79 1.57
N ASN A 353 -47.23 -6.47 0.60
CA ASN A 353 -46.62 -7.53 -0.22
C ASN A 353 -45.58 -6.93 -1.19
N GLY A 354 -44.42 -6.52 -0.66
CA GLY A 354 -43.40 -5.83 -1.47
C GLY A 354 -42.18 -5.32 -0.68
N PHE A 355 -41.89 -5.85 0.50
CA PHE A 355 -40.66 -5.50 1.21
C PHE A 355 -39.45 -6.08 0.48
N SER A 356 -38.88 -5.28 -0.43
CA SER A 356 -37.50 -5.41 -0.86
C SER A 356 -36.63 -5.45 0.41
N SER A 357 -35.79 -6.48 0.52
CA SER A 357 -35.07 -6.85 1.72
C SER A 357 -34.03 -5.80 2.14
N ASN A 358 -34.45 -4.68 2.75
CA ASN A 358 -33.55 -3.73 3.39
C ASN A 358 -33.87 -3.65 4.88
N SER A 359 -33.16 -4.54 5.58
CA SER A 359 -33.01 -4.73 7.02
C SER A 359 -32.68 -3.45 7.78
N ALA A 360 -32.72 -3.48 9.11
CA ALA A 360 -32.22 -2.45 10.04
C ALA A 360 -30.74 -1.98 9.84
N TYR A 361 -30.10 -2.34 8.72
CA TYR A 361 -28.73 -2.00 8.35
C TYR A 361 -28.69 -0.76 7.44
N PRO A 362 -27.64 0.07 7.54
CA PRO A 362 -27.36 1.16 6.61
C PRO A 362 -27.10 0.65 5.19
N SER A 363 -27.33 1.48 4.17
CA SER A 363 -26.97 1.16 2.78
C SER A 363 -25.45 1.15 2.58
N GLU A 364 -24.97 0.60 1.46
CA GLU A 364 -23.53 0.58 1.15
C GLU A 364 -22.96 2.01 1.09
N GLU A 365 -23.68 2.94 0.45
CA GLU A 365 -23.28 4.34 0.31
C GLU A 365 -23.20 5.03 1.68
N GLN A 366 -24.17 4.77 2.56
CA GLN A 366 -24.16 5.29 3.91
C GLN A 366 -22.95 4.76 4.69
N VAL A 367 -22.63 3.46 4.61
CA VAL A 367 -21.45 2.90 5.31
C VAL A 367 -20.16 3.50 4.79
N ILE A 368 -20.03 3.70 3.47
CA ILE A 368 -18.84 4.33 2.88
C ILE A 368 -18.72 5.79 3.31
N SER A 369 -19.84 6.53 3.34
CA SER A 369 -19.88 7.91 3.82
C SER A 369 -19.51 8.01 5.30
N ASP A 370 -20.11 7.18 6.15
CA ASP A 370 -19.85 7.14 7.58
C ASP A 370 -18.38 6.75 7.86
N LEU A 371 -17.84 5.76 7.15
CA LEU A 371 -16.42 5.37 7.20
C LEU A 371 -15.51 6.55 6.85
N THR A 372 -15.84 7.28 5.79
CA THR A 372 -15.08 8.44 5.31
C THR A 372 -15.09 9.56 6.34
N LEU A 373 -16.26 9.85 6.91
CA LEU A 373 -16.40 10.87 7.94
C LEU A 373 -15.64 10.49 9.22
N LEU A 374 -15.76 9.24 9.68
CA LEU A 374 -15.04 8.75 10.86
C LEU A 374 -13.53 8.83 10.66
N PHE A 375 -13.03 8.37 9.51
CA PHE A 375 -11.61 8.43 9.19
C PHE A 375 -11.07 9.86 9.20
N ASN A 376 -11.77 10.78 8.52
CA ASN A 376 -11.37 12.18 8.44
C ASN A 376 -11.44 12.87 9.81
N SER A 377 -12.45 12.55 10.62
CA SER A 377 -12.67 13.20 11.91
C SER A 377 -11.73 12.67 13.00
N LEU A 378 -11.43 11.37 13.01
CA LEU A 378 -10.72 10.71 14.09
C LEU A 378 -9.22 10.56 13.85
N ILE A 379 -8.77 10.42 12.59
CA ILE A 379 -7.41 9.93 12.29
C ILE A 379 -6.64 10.84 11.33
N HIS A 380 -7.30 11.38 10.30
CA HIS A 380 -6.62 12.15 9.25
C HIS A 380 -5.93 13.40 9.82
N PRO A 381 -4.59 13.53 9.75
CA PRO A 381 -3.84 14.57 10.48
C PRO A 381 -4.34 16.00 10.28
N GLU A 382 -4.80 16.34 9.08
CA GLU A 382 -5.26 17.69 8.71
C GLU A 382 -6.76 17.94 8.98
N LYS A 383 -7.60 16.91 8.95
CA LYS A 383 -9.07 17.03 9.01
C LYS A 383 -9.64 16.71 10.40
N MET A 384 -8.78 16.24 11.30
CA MET A 384 -9.14 15.71 12.61
C MET A 384 -9.80 16.77 13.51
N ILE A 385 -10.95 16.42 14.10
CA ILE A 385 -11.71 17.29 14.99
C ILE A 385 -10.97 17.54 16.30
N LYS A 386 -11.17 18.72 16.90
CA LYS A 386 -10.58 19.07 18.20
C LYS A 386 -11.28 18.28 19.30
N TYR A 387 -10.64 17.22 19.79
CA TYR A 387 -11.09 16.46 20.95
C TYR A 387 -10.03 16.45 22.07
N ARG A 388 -10.50 16.26 23.32
CA ARG A 388 -9.66 16.15 24.52
C ARG A 388 -9.56 14.68 24.94
N PRO A 389 -8.42 14.24 25.51
CA PRO A 389 -7.22 15.00 25.86
C PRO A 389 -6.32 15.38 24.67
N LYS A 390 -5.69 16.57 24.73
CA LYS A 390 -4.77 17.07 23.69
C LYS A 390 -3.60 16.10 23.42
N ILE A 391 -3.14 15.41 24.46
CA ILE A 391 -2.06 14.42 24.38
C ILE A 391 -2.48 13.26 23.47
N ILE A 392 -3.69 12.72 23.65
CA ILE A 392 -4.21 11.64 22.81
C ILE A 392 -4.32 12.10 21.36
N ARG A 393 -4.84 13.30 21.11
CA ARG A 393 -4.88 13.88 19.77
C ARG A 393 -3.49 13.97 19.14
N LYS A 394 -2.49 14.44 19.89
CA LYS A 394 -1.10 14.54 19.41
C LYS A 394 -0.56 13.15 19.07
N THR A 395 -0.73 12.17 19.95
CA THR A 395 -0.30 10.78 19.72
C THR A 395 -0.93 10.19 18.45
N VAL A 396 -2.25 10.36 18.26
CA VAL A 396 -2.95 9.90 17.06
C VAL A 396 -2.43 10.60 15.80
N CYS A 397 -2.27 11.91 15.84
CA CYS A 397 -1.74 12.69 14.72
C CYS A 397 -0.32 12.27 14.33
N ASP A 398 0.57 12.11 15.32
CA ASP A 398 1.96 11.71 15.11
C ASP A 398 2.04 10.28 14.57
N SER A 399 1.22 9.37 15.08
CA SER A 399 1.17 7.98 14.60
C SER A 399 0.60 7.90 13.19
N ALA A 400 -0.45 8.68 12.88
CA ALA A 400 -1.04 8.73 11.56
C ALA A 400 -0.05 9.28 10.52
N ARG A 401 0.69 10.35 10.85
CA ARG A 401 1.75 10.89 9.98
C ARG A 401 2.84 9.86 9.71
N LYS A 402 3.32 9.16 10.75
CA LYS A 402 4.30 8.07 10.57
C LYS A 402 3.82 7.03 9.58
N LEU A 403 2.58 6.56 9.70
CA LEU A 403 2.04 5.58 8.77
C LEU A 403 1.86 6.13 7.34
N LEU A 404 1.53 7.41 7.18
CA LEU A 404 1.44 8.06 5.87
C LEU A 404 2.82 8.19 5.20
N ASP A 405 3.87 8.45 5.99
CA ASP A 405 5.25 8.56 5.54
C ASP A 405 5.91 7.19 5.29
N CYS A 406 5.34 6.09 5.81
CA CYS A 406 5.75 4.72 5.49
C CYS A 406 5.13 4.27 4.15
N LYS A 407 5.79 4.59 3.04
CA LYS A 407 5.27 4.30 1.69
C LYS A 407 5.88 3.05 1.05
N GLN A 408 7.12 2.70 1.39
CA GLN A 408 7.83 1.63 0.71
C GLN A 408 7.63 0.29 1.43
N PHE A 409 7.08 -0.67 0.72
CA PHE A 409 6.93 -2.05 1.17
C PHE A 409 7.69 -2.99 0.26
N MET A 410 8.17 -4.10 0.81
CA MET A 410 8.94 -5.09 0.06
C MET A 410 8.49 -6.50 0.43
N LYS A 411 8.39 -7.36 -0.57
CA LYS A 411 8.19 -8.79 -0.39
C LYS A 411 9.45 -9.53 -0.80
N ASP A 412 9.98 -10.32 0.12
CA ASP A 412 11.03 -11.31 -0.15
C ASP A 412 10.37 -12.63 -0.52
N TYR A 413 10.56 -13.05 -1.76
CA TYR A 413 10.16 -14.37 -2.23
C TYR A 413 11.32 -15.30 -1.90
N LYS A 414 11.36 -15.76 -0.63
CA LYS A 414 12.39 -16.70 -0.16
C LYS A 414 12.47 -17.87 -1.13
N ILE A 415 13.58 -17.95 -1.87
CA ILE A 415 13.83 -19.03 -2.85
C ILE A 415 14.23 -20.34 -2.13
N ASP A 416 14.37 -20.31 -0.80
CA ASP A 416 14.86 -21.44 -0.03
C ASP A 416 13.81 -22.54 0.21
N GLN A 417 14.19 -23.72 -0.29
CA GLN A 417 13.79 -25.07 0.11
C GLN A 417 12.43 -25.59 -0.38
N VAL A 418 12.30 -25.76 -1.69
CA VAL A 418 11.53 -26.89 -2.23
C VAL A 418 12.38 -27.64 -3.25
N THR A 419 13.14 -28.62 -2.77
CA THR A 419 13.35 -29.88 -3.48
C THR A 419 13.75 -30.91 -2.43
N THR A 420 12.77 -31.69 -1.97
CA THR A 420 12.94 -32.95 -1.23
C THR A 420 13.35 -34.09 -2.19
N GLU A 421 14.08 -33.76 -3.25
CA GLU A 421 14.55 -34.69 -4.27
C GLU A 421 16.07 -34.72 -4.27
N LEU A 422 16.63 -35.86 -4.65
CA LEU A 422 18.07 -36.04 -4.82
C LEU A 422 18.58 -34.94 -5.79
N PRO A 423 19.60 -34.15 -5.42
CA PRO A 423 20.04 -33.04 -6.26
C PRO A 423 20.59 -33.58 -7.59
N SER A 424 19.86 -33.31 -8.68
CA SER A 424 20.26 -33.62 -10.06
C SER A 424 21.32 -32.67 -10.60
N ALA A 425 21.57 -31.57 -9.91
CA ALA A 425 22.51 -30.52 -10.28
C ALA A 425 23.11 -29.87 -9.02
N ILE A 426 24.28 -29.27 -9.17
CA ILE A 426 24.92 -28.41 -8.18
C ILE A 426 24.31 -27.01 -8.31
N LYS A 427 23.81 -26.44 -7.21
CA LYS A 427 23.19 -25.11 -7.16
C LYS A 427 23.99 -24.20 -6.22
N LEU A 428 24.73 -23.24 -6.77
CA LEU A 428 25.59 -22.36 -5.97
C LEU A 428 25.19 -20.90 -6.11
N TRP A 429 25.07 -20.21 -4.97
CA TRP A 429 24.95 -18.76 -4.92
C TRP A 429 26.34 -18.12 -5.01
N CYS A 430 26.61 -17.43 -6.10
CA CYS A 430 27.90 -16.84 -6.39
C CYS A 430 27.94 -15.36 -6.02
N HIS A 431 28.83 -15.01 -5.10
CA HIS A 431 29.18 -13.64 -4.73
C HIS A 431 30.43 -13.21 -5.49
N VAL A 432 30.50 -11.96 -5.94
CA VAL A 432 31.63 -11.45 -6.73
C VAL A 432 32.29 -10.26 -6.04
N GLU A 433 33.60 -10.33 -5.88
CA GLU A 433 34.46 -9.21 -5.48
C GLU A 433 35.38 -8.84 -6.65
N LEU A 434 35.56 -7.55 -6.90
CA LEU A 434 36.40 -7.06 -7.99
C LEU A 434 37.81 -6.72 -7.49
N SER A 435 38.85 -7.24 -8.17
CA SER A 435 40.26 -6.95 -7.85
C SER A 435 40.68 -5.50 -8.12
N ASP A 436 39.98 -4.81 -9.02
CA ASP A 436 40.46 -3.57 -9.65
C ASP A 436 39.88 -2.27 -9.04
N GLN A 437 39.10 -2.32 -7.95
CA GLN A 437 38.45 -1.12 -7.38
C GLN A 437 38.55 -1.00 -5.85
N PRO A 438 38.71 0.22 -5.30
CA PRO A 438 38.74 0.45 -3.85
C PRO A 438 37.42 0.04 -3.19
N LYS A 439 37.51 -0.53 -1.97
CA LYS A 439 36.39 -1.16 -1.25
C LYS A 439 35.22 -0.23 -0.91
N GLU A 440 35.45 1.09 -0.82
CA GLU A 440 34.44 2.04 -0.36
C GLU A 440 33.42 2.46 -1.44
N ASP A 441 33.73 2.27 -2.73
CA ASP A 441 32.89 2.72 -3.85
C ASP A 441 32.24 1.59 -4.67
N GLN A 442 32.50 0.32 -4.34
CA GLN A 442 31.97 -0.83 -5.09
C GLN A 442 30.48 -1.04 -4.81
N PRO A 443 29.60 -1.03 -5.83
CA PRO A 443 28.31 -1.69 -5.70
C PRO A 443 28.56 -3.20 -5.68
N SER A 444 28.33 -3.85 -4.54
CA SER A 444 28.32 -5.30 -4.45
C SER A 444 27.08 -5.83 -5.18
N PRO A 445 27.23 -6.54 -6.32
CA PRO A 445 26.07 -7.15 -6.96
C PRO A 445 25.45 -8.17 -6.00
N PRO A 446 24.13 -8.36 -6.02
CA PRO A 446 23.53 -9.46 -5.29
C PRO A 446 24.06 -10.79 -5.85
N PRO A 447 24.08 -11.86 -5.03
CA PRO A 447 24.58 -13.14 -5.48
C PRO A 447 23.72 -13.72 -6.59
N GLU A 448 24.34 -14.33 -7.59
CA GLU A 448 23.66 -14.98 -8.72
C GLU A 448 23.63 -16.51 -8.53
N LEU A 449 22.51 -17.13 -8.88
CA LEU A 449 22.37 -18.59 -8.78
C LEU A 449 22.98 -19.26 -10.02
N ILE A 450 23.98 -20.08 -9.80
CA ILE A 450 24.63 -20.89 -10.84
C ILE A 450 24.17 -22.34 -10.67
N VAL A 451 23.70 -22.93 -11.78
CA VAL A 451 23.28 -24.33 -11.84
C VAL A 451 24.25 -25.09 -12.73
N LEU A 452 24.90 -26.11 -12.18
CA LEU A 452 25.93 -26.90 -12.84
C LEU A 452 25.61 -28.40 -12.79
N PRO A 453 26.08 -29.21 -13.75
CA PRO A 453 25.99 -30.66 -13.65
C PRO A 453 26.87 -31.21 -12.49
N LEU A 454 26.61 -32.44 -12.06
CA LEU A 454 27.25 -33.03 -10.87
C LEU A 454 28.76 -33.31 -11.01
N ASP A 455 29.24 -33.39 -12.25
CA ASP A 455 30.64 -33.58 -12.64
C ASP A 455 31.37 -32.27 -12.95
N ALA A 456 30.70 -31.12 -12.79
CA ALA A 456 31.27 -29.81 -13.11
C ALA A 456 32.54 -29.52 -12.30
N THR A 457 33.52 -28.94 -13.00
CA THR A 457 34.82 -28.55 -12.46
C THR A 457 34.83 -27.09 -12.00
N VAL A 458 35.89 -26.69 -11.28
CA VAL A 458 36.10 -25.30 -10.88
C VAL A 458 36.16 -24.35 -12.09
N VAL A 459 36.68 -24.81 -13.23
CA VAL A 459 36.67 -24.04 -14.49
C VAL A 459 35.24 -23.81 -14.99
N ASP A 460 34.40 -24.84 -14.95
CA ASP A 460 32.99 -24.72 -15.37
C ASP A 460 32.25 -23.71 -14.49
N LEU A 461 32.51 -23.72 -13.17
CA LEU A 461 31.98 -22.73 -12.24
C LEU A 461 32.43 -21.31 -12.59
N LYS A 462 33.73 -21.08 -12.83
CA LYS A 462 34.26 -19.76 -13.22
C LYS A 462 33.65 -19.28 -14.54
N ASN A 463 33.51 -20.17 -15.52
CA ASN A 463 32.93 -19.86 -16.83
C ASN A 463 31.45 -19.51 -16.73
N GLU A 464 30.66 -20.31 -16.03
CA GLU A 464 29.23 -20.03 -15.84
C GLU A 464 28.99 -18.80 -14.97
N ALA A 465 29.80 -18.57 -13.92
CA ALA A 465 29.78 -17.31 -13.17
C ALA A 465 30.06 -16.13 -14.10
N THR A 466 31.09 -16.23 -14.93
CA THR A 466 31.45 -15.17 -15.89
C THR A 466 30.29 -14.85 -16.83
N LYS A 467 29.65 -15.86 -17.43
CA LYS A 467 28.50 -15.69 -18.32
C LYS A 467 27.29 -15.09 -17.60
N ALA A 468 26.98 -15.57 -16.39
CA ALA A 468 25.85 -15.09 -15.61
C ALA A 468 25.96 -13.58 -15.36
N PHE A 469 27.06 -13.12 -14.77
CA PHE A 469 27.27 -11.71 -14.45
C PHE A 469 27.34 -10.82 -15.71
N GLN A 470 27.98 -11.29 -16.80
CA GLN A 470 28.01 -10.57 -18.08
C GLN A 470 26.61 -10.39 -18.70
N SER A 471 25.72 -11.36 -18.51
CA SER A 471 24.36 -11.33 -19.07
C SER A 471 23.40 -10.49 -18.24
N VAL A 472 23.57 -10.50 -16.91
CA VAL A 472 22.65 -9.84 -15.98
C VAL A 472 22.95 -8.35 -15.88
N TYR A 473 24.22 -7.96 -15.79
CA TYR A 473 24.62 -6.59 -15.44
C TYR A 473 25.37 -5.88 -16.56
N ALA A 474 24.95 -4.65 -16.87
CA ALA A 474 25.56 -3.81 -17.89
C ALA A 474 27.05 -3.54 -17.62
N MET A 475 27.42 -3.27 -16.36
CA MET A 475 28.80 -2.95 -15.98
C MET A 475 29.74 -4.17 -16.01
N TYR A 476 29.20 -5.39 -15.87
CA TYR A 476 29.97 -6.63 -15.87
C TYR A 476 30.09 -7.26 -17.26
N LYS A 477 29.74 -6.55 -18.34
CA LYS A 477 29.82 -7.07 -19.72
C LYS A 477 31.20 -7.60 -20.13
N LYS A 478 32.27 -7.16 -19.46
CA LYS A 478 33.66 -7.64 -19.65
C LYS A 478 34.25 -8.30 -18.41
N PHE A 479 33.40 -8.73 -17.48
CA PHE A 479 33.81 -9.42 -16.28
C PHE A 479 34.46 -10.77 -16.60
N GLN A 480 35.46 -11.17 -15.80
CA GLN A 480 36.08 -12.48 -15.84
C GLN A 480 36.31 -12.97 -14.42
N ALA A 481 35.78 -14.15 -14.10
CA ALA A 481 36.07 -14.84 -12.84
C ALA A 481 37.51 -15.39 -12.85
N LEU A 482 38.28 -15.09 -11.81
CA LEU A 482 39.68 -15.50 -11.69
C LEU A 482 39.83 -16.65 -10.71
N GLU A 483 39.44 -16.43 -9.45
CA GLU A 483 39.75 -17.32 -8.33
C GLU A 483 38.58 -17.44 -7.36
N LEU A 484 38.50 -18.57 -6.67
CA LEU A 484 37.53 -18.79 -5.59
C LEU A 484 38.16 -18.29 -4.29
N LEU A 485 37.50 -17.33 -3.62
CA LEU A 485 37.95 -16.79 -2.35
C LEU A 485 37.73 -17.82 -1.22
N GLY A 486 38.66 -17.86 -0.27
CA GLY A 486 38.59 -18.76 0.89
C GLY A 486 39.19 -20.16 0.69
N PHE A 487 39.65 -20.52 -0.52
CA PHE A 487 40.11 -21.88 -0.83
C PHE A 487 41.58 -21.99 -1.31
N GLY A 488 42.35 -20.91 -1.30
CA GLY A 488 43.75 -20.92 -1.77
C GLY A 488 43.89 -21.29 -3.25
N SER A 489 45.09 -21.71 -3.67
CA SER A 489 45.36 -22.11 -5.05
C SER A 489 44.76 -23.49 -5.36
N ILE A 490 43.48 -23.53 -5.72
CA ILE A 490 42.79 -24.75 -6.13
C ILE A 490 43.14 -25.13 -7.57
N LYS A 491 43.35 -26.43 -7.83
CA LYS A 491 43.44 -26.93 -9.20
C LYS A 491 42.09 -26.84 -9.91
N ASP A 492 42.12 -26.21 -11.07
CA ASP A 492 40.98 -25.99 -11.97
C ASP A 492 40.21 -27.27 -12.35
N SER A 493 40.85 -28.45 -12.32
CA SER A 493 40.25 -29.75 -12.64
C SER A 493 39.45 -30.39 -11.50
N LEU A 494 39.41 -29.79 -10.31
CA LEU A 494 38.67 -30.33 -9.17
C LEU A 494 37.16 -30.21 -9.38
N THR A 495 36.43 -31.28 -9.08
CA THR A 495 34.96 -31.27 -9.14
C THR A 495 34.39 -30.42 -8.01
N VAL A 496 33.54 -29.47 -8.38
CA VAL A 496 32.90 -28.51 -7.47
C VAL A 496 32.11 -29.23 -6.37
N LYS A 497 31.48 -30.36 -6.69
CA LYS A 497 30.74 -31.19 -5.75
C LYS A 497 31.56 -31.61 -4.53
N PHE A 498 32.84 -31.93 -4.71
CA PHE A 498 33.71 -32.34 -3.60
C PHE A 498 34.18 -31.16 -2.75
N LEU A 499 34.17 -29.95 -3.30
CA LEU A 499 34.62 -28.73 -2.63
C LEU A 499 33.49 -28.02 -1.87
N LEU A 500 32.33 -27.88 -2.52
CA LEU A 500 31.22 -27.03 -2.06
C LEU A 500 29.91 -27.80 -1.83
N GLY A 501 29.90 -29.11 -2.09
CA GLY A 501 28.69 -29.92 -2.07
C GLY A 501 27.78 -29.66 -3.28
N THR A 502 26.50 -30.01 -3.14
CA THR A 502 25.47 -29.84 -4.19
C THR A 502 24.66 -28.55 -4.04
N SER A 503 24.79 -27.86 -2.91
CA SER A 503 24.11 -26.60 -2.63
C SER A 503 24.91 -25.76 -1.65
N GLY A 504 25.09 -24.48 -1.93
CA GLY A 504 25.87 -23.60 -1.06
C GLY A 504 26.08 -22.21 -1.65
N SER A 505 26.97 -21.44 -1.02
CA SER A 505 27.41 -20.13 -1.49
C SER A 505 28.92 -20.13 -1.71
N VAL A 506 29.38 -19.36 -2.69
CA VAL A 506 30.80 -19.23 -3.03
C VAL A 506 31.13 -17.78 -3.35
N GLU A 507 32.29 -17.33 -2.89
CA GLU A 507 32.84 -16.02 -3.23
C GLU A 507 33.89 -16.16 -4.33
N ILE A 508 33.77 -15.33 -5.37
CA ILE A 508 34.64 -15.34 -6.55
C ILE A 508 35.32 -13.98 -6.69
N LEU A 509 36.64 -13.99 -6.73
CA LEU A 509 37.42 -12.85 -7.14
C LEU A 509 37.40 -12.78 -8.67
N GLY A 510 37.04 -11.63 -9.21
CA GLY A 510 37.08 -11.41 -10.64
C GLY A 510 37.64 -10.05 -11.03
N LYS A 511 37.90 -9.92 -12.33
CA LYS A 511 38.43 -8.71 -12.95
C LYS A 511 37.41 -8.13 -13.91
N CYS A 512 37.25 -6.81 -13.91
CA CYS A 512 36.42 -6.11 -14.89
C CYS A 512 37.13 -4.83 -15.34
N PRO A 513 37.71 -4.80 -16.54
CA PRO A 513 38.46 -3.63 -17.03
C PRO A 513 37.56 -2.38 -17.09
N SER A 514 37.87 -1.38 -16.26
CA SER A 514 37.06 -0.19 -16.00
C SER A 514 37.10 0.91 -17.08
N LYS A 515 37.76 0.67 -18.23
CA LYS A 515 38.07 1.71 -19.25
C LYS A 515 36.99 1.96 -20.32
N HIS A 516 35.78 1.43 -20.16
CA HIS A 516 34.67 1.85 -21.01
C HIS A 516 33.85 2.89 -20.26
N GLY A 517 33.35 3.93 -20.94
CA GLY A 517 32.50 4.99 -20.37
C GLY A 517 31.14 4.51 -19.84
N LEU A 518 31.09 3.31 -19.25
CA LEU A 518 30.03 2.66 -18.51
C LEU A 518 30.17 2.87 -16.99
N SER A 519 31.14 3.68 -16.54
CA SER A 519 31.19 4.17 -15.14
C SER A 519 29.86 4.85 -14.74
N ARG A 520 29.12 5.38 -15.73
CA ARG A 520 27.76 5.92 -15.58
C ARG A 520 26.67 4.89 -15.25
N PHE A 521 26.95 3.59 -15.41
CA PHE A 521 26.04 2.48 -15.13
C PHE A 521 26.46 1.69 -13.87
N ARG A 522 27.31 2.29 -13.04
CA ARG A 522 27.85 1.67 -11.82
C ARG A 522 26.76 1.40 -10.79
N LYS A 523 25.81 2.32 -10.61
CA LYS A 523 24.65 2.18 -9.72
C LYS A 523 23.40 2.62 -10.49
N GLU A 524 22.26 1.99 -10.24
CA GLU A 524 21.00 2.40 -10.90
C GLU A 524 20.49 3.79 -10.49
N ARG A 525 21.17 4.46 -9.54
CA ARG A 525 20.95 5.86 -9.12
C ARG A 525 21.68 6.92 -9.95
N GLY A 526 22.46 6.51 -10.95
CA GLY A 526 23.23 7.41 -11.81
C GLY A 526 24.55 7.89 -11.20
N THR A 527 25.19 8.86 -11.86
CA THR A 527 26.55 9.38 -11.55
C THR A 527 26.58 10.58 -10.64
N GLU A 528 25.44 11.18 -10.32
CA GLU A 528 25.41 12.37 -9.48
C GLU A 528 25.72 11.97 -8.03
N GLU A 529 26.80 12.51 -7.48
CA GLU A 529 27.18 12.37 -6.07
C GLU A 529 26.48 13.44 -5.24
N TRP A 530 25.15 13.46 -5.27
CA TRP A 530 24.37 14.33 -4.40
C TRP A 530 24.26 13.69 -3.02
N LYS A 531 24.69 14.43 -1.99
CA LYS A 531 24.72 13.95 -0.61
C LYS A 531 23.50 14.44 0.15
N VAL A 532 22.71 13.49 0.66
CA VAL A 532 21.60 13.77 1.57
C VAL A 532 22.10 13.72 3.02
N ASP A 533 21.83 14.78 3.78
CA ASP A 533 22.04 14.79 5.24
C ASP A 533 20.97 15.68 5.88
N CYS A 534 19.82 15.05 6.13
CA CYS A 534 18.64 15.70 6.66
C CYS A 534 18.57 15.57 8.20
N THR A 535 17.95 16.54 8.86
CA THR A 535 17.78 16.58 10.32
C THR A 535 16.91 15.44 10.87
N CYS A 536 16.06 14.84 10.03
CA CYS A 536 15.32 13.62 10.38
C CYS A 536 16.21 12.37 10.52
N GLY A 537 17.45 12.43 10.04
CA GLY A 537 18.39 11.30 10.02
C GLY A 537 18.50 10.60 8.65
N ALA A 538 17.75 11.04 7.64
CA ALA A 538 17.86 10.51 6.28
C ALA A 538 19.25 10.83 5.70
N LYS A 539 19.88 9.81 5.11
CA LYS A 539 21.21 9.86 4.47
C LYS A 539 21.15 9.63 2.97
N ASP A 540 19.94 9.51 2.44
CA ASP A 540 19.68 9.05 1.08
C ASP A 540 18.33 9.57 0.61
N ASP A 541 18.09 9.56 -0.70
CA ASP A 541 16.79 9.92 -1.29
C ASP A 541 15.75 8.84 -0.98
N ASP A 542 14.70 9.23 -0.25
CA ASP A 542 13.57 8.39 0.14
C ASP A 542 12.32 8.64 -0.71
N GLY A 543 12.43 9.46 -1.77
CA GLY A 543 11.33 9.81 -2.69
C GLY A 543 10.47 10.99 -2.20
N GLU A 544 10.80 11.61 -1.08
CA GLU A 544 10.15 12.83 -0.61
C GLU A 544 10.74 14.08 -1.25
N LYS A 545 9.98 15.19 -1.25
CA LYS A 545 10.44 16.47 -1.81
C LYS A 545 11.68 16.98 -1.06
N MET A 546 12.81 17.05 -1.76
CA MET A 546 14.07 17.58 -1.23
C MET A 546 14.51 18.87 -1.94
N LEU A 547 15.40 19.61 -1.29
CA LEU A 547 16.11 20.76 -1.85
C LEU A 547 17.57 20.78 -1.38
N ALA A 548 18.46 21.30 -2.23
CA ALA A 548 19.87 21.48 -1.90
C ALA A 548 20.11 22.80 -1.16
N CYS A 549 21.00 22.78 -0.17
CA CYS A 549 21.53 24.00 0.44
C CYS A 549 22.48 24.71 -0.53
N ASP A 550 22.26 25.98 -0.81
CA ASP A 550 23.12 26.77 -1.73
C ASP A 550 24.54 26.99 -1.19
N THR A 551 24.76 26.81 0.12
CA THR A 551 26.07 27.02 0.74
C THR A 551 26.92 25.76 0.78
N CYS A 552 26.33 24.60 1.10
CA CYS A 552 27.08 23.35 1.27
C CYS A 552 26.70 22.23 0.28
N GLY A 553 25.72 22.46 -0.60
CA GLY A 553 25.24 21.46 -1.57
C GLY A 553 24.53 20.25 -0.97
N ILE A 554 24.39 20.18 0.37
CA ILE A 554 23.72 19.07 1.06
C ILE A 554 22.22 19.15 0.85
N TRP A 555 21.62 18.03 0.50
CA TRP A 555 20.17 17.89 0.29
C TRP A 555 19.45 17.57 1.60
N GLN A 556 18.31 18.24 1.79
CA GLN A 556 17.43 18.07 2.94
C GLN A 556 15.98 17.99 2.48
N HIS A 557 15.11 17.37 3.28
CA HIS A 557 13.68 17.40 3.00
C HIS A 557 13.12 18.81 3.19
N THR A 558 12.31 19.27 2.25
CA THR A 558 11.53 20.52 2.35
C THR A 558 10.78 20.62 3.67
N ARG A 559 10.06 19.56 4.06
CA ARG A 559 9.33 19.46 5.33
C ARG A 559 10.25 19.62 6.55
N CYS A 560 11.42 19.00 6.55
CA CYS A 560 12.39 19.09 7.66
C CYS A 560 13.09 20.45 7.72
N ALA A 561 13.18 21.14 6.58
CA ALA A 561 13.65 22.52 6.49
C ALA A 561 12.58 23.56 6.90
N GLY A 562 11.37 23.12 7.27
CA GLY A 562 10.26 24.01 7.63
C GLY A 562 9.53 24.62 6.44
N ILE A 563 9.79 24.13 5.22
CA ILE A 563 9.11 24.56 4.00
C ILE A 563 7.85 23.69 3.88
N GLY A 564 6.69 24.34 4.03
CA GLY A 564 5.39 23.69 3.92
C GLY A 564 5.18 23.05 2.54
N SER A 565 4.33 22.03 2.49
CA SER A 565 3.93 21.41 1.22
C SER A 565 2.86 22.21 0.45
N SER A 566 2.51 23.42 0.91
CA SER A 566 1.64 24.36 0.20
C SER A 566 2.32 24.83 -1.09
N ASP A 567 1.53 25.18 -2.12
CA ASP A 567 1.96 25.66 -3.45
C ASP A 567 2.77 26.98 -3.43
N ASP A 568 3.26 27.41 -2.28
CA ASP A 568 4.27 28.46 -2.19
C ASP A 568 5.55 27.90 -2.80
N GLY A 569 5.91 28.42 -3.98
CA GLY A 569 7.06 27.97 -4.74
C GLY A 569 8.32 27.84 -3.88
N LEU A 570 9.15 26.84 -4.20
CA LEU A 570 10.41 26.62 -3.50
C LEU A 570 11.21 27.93 -3.45
N PRO A 571 11.77 28.29 -2.29
CA PRO A 571 12.52 29.54 -2.17
C PRO A 571 13.68 29.54 -3.16
N SER A 572 13.93 30.69 -3.80
CA SER A 572 15.01 30.84 -4.78
C SER A 572 16.41 30.70 -4.16
N LYS A 573 16.52 30.83 -2.83
CA LYS A 573 17.72 30.50 -2.06
C LYS A 573 17.37 29.78 -0.77
N PHE A 574 18.09 28.71 -0.45
CA PHE A 574 17.96 27.94 0.77
C PHE A 574 19.34 27.71 1.42
N VAL A 575 19.43 28.05 2.71
CA VAL A 575 20.62 27.81 3.53
C VAL A 575 20.23 26.93 4.71
N CYS A 576 20.86 25.77 4.86
CA CYS A 576 20.52 24.83 5.92
C CYS A 576 20.93 25.36 7.30
N MET A 577 20.27 24.86 8.35
CA MET A 577 20.52 25.28 9.74
C MET A 577 21.98 25.18 10.15
N LYS A 578 22.69 24.12 9.72
CA LYS A 578 24.14 23.96 9.99
C LYS A 578 24.97 25.10 9.40
N CYS A 579 24.65 25.54 8.18
CA CYS A 579 25.32 26.68 7.54
C CYS A 579 24.94 28.00 8.20
N VAL A 580 23.67 28.16 8.61
CA VAL A 580 23.23 29.35 9.37
C VAL A 580 23.97 29.45 10.71
N GLU A 581 24.10 28.34 11.44
CA GLU A 581 24.83 28.29 12.72
C GLU A 581 26.33 28.53 12.54
N ALA A 582 26.95 27.94 11.51
CA ALA A 582 28.36 28.18 11.18
C ALA A 582 28.62 29.66 10.83
N CYS A 583 27.72 30.31 10.08
CA CYS A 583 27.81 31.74 9.80
C CYS A 583 27.67 32.60 11.06
N LYS A 584 26.79 32.23 12.00
CA LYS A 584 26.62 32.94 13.28
C LYS A 584 27.85 32.81 14.19
N LEU A 585 28.52 31.66 14.19
CA LEU A 585 29.76 31.46 14.95
C LEU A 585 30.95 32.23 14.34
N ASN A 586 31.00 32.34 13.00
CA ASN A 586 32.04 33.08 12.30
C ASN A 586 31.83 34.61 12.29
N ALA A 587 30.62 35.10 12.59
CA ALA A 587 30.31 36.53 12.71
C ALA A 587 30.99 37.23 13.91
N SER A 588 31.71 36.48 14.77
CA SER A 588 32.67 37.04 15.72
C SER A 588 33.96 37.56 15.05
N CYS A 589 34.18 37.29 13.76
CA CYS A 589 35.40 37.64 13.03
C CYS A 589 35.07 38.16 11.61
N ARG A 590 35.06 39.49 11.49
CA ARG A 590 35.00 40.34 10.26
C ARG A 590 33.62 40.74 9.75
N ASN A 591 33.35 42.04 9.93
CA ASN A 591 32.41 42.84 9.16
C ASN A 591 32.81 42.85 7.67
N GLU A 592 31.87 42.46 6.82
CA GLU A 592 31.50 43.06 5.52
C GLU A 592 30.65 42.03 4.75
N ASN A 593 29.35 41.95 5.08
CA ASN A 593 28.22 41.46 4.25
C ASN A 593 26.97 41.13 5.11
N ALA A 594 26.65 41.98 6.09
CA ALA A 594 25.53 41.78 7.02
C ALA A 594 24.12 41.92 6.39
N ALA A 595 23.99 42.03 5.06
CA ALA A 595 22.71 42.21 4.39
C ALA A 595 21.97 40.89 4.05
N ALA A 596 22.61 39.72 4.15
CA ALA A 596 22.01 38.44 3.74
C ALA A 596 21.46 37.57 4.90
N CYS A 597 21.61 37.98 6.16
CA CYS A 597 21.23 37.16 7.32
C CYS A 597 19.84 37.44 7.93
N ASN A 598 19.02 38.30 7.33
CA ASN A 598 17.63 38.49 7.75
C ASN A 598 16.71 37.40 7.18
N ILE A 599 16.91 36.15 7.60
CA ILE A 599 15.88 35.12 7.50
C ILE A 599 15.18 35.08 8.86
N ASN A 600 13.97 35.63 8.88
CA ASN A 600 13.07 35.63 10.02
C ASN A 600 12.61 34.18 10.26
N VAL A 601 13.34 33.42 11.07
CA VAL A 601 12.93 32.08 11.50
C VAL A 601 11.86 32.24 12.56
N ASN A 602 10.60 32.22 12.12
CA ASN A 602 9.46 32.21 13.03
C ASN A 602 9.36 30.82 13.66
N PHE A 603 10.00 30.62 14.81
CA PHE A 603 9.84 29.41 15.62
C PHE A 603 8.44 29.39 16.22
N GLY A 604 7.52 28.65 15.59
CA GLY A 604 6.31 28.19 16.23
C GLY A 604 6.66 27.11 17.27
N VAL A 605 7.07 27.52 18.46
CA VAL A 605 7.05 26.68 19.64
C VAL A 605 5.59 26.53 20.07
N GLN A 606 4.96 25.37 19.80
CA GLN A 606 3.94 24.72 20.65
C GLN A 606 3.50 23.34 20.13
#